data_AF-A0A357YFI7-F1
#
_entry.id   AF-A0A357YFI7-F1
#
_cell.length_a   1.000
_cell.length_b   1.000
_cell.length_c   1.000
_cell.angle_alpha   90.00
_cell.angle_beta   90.00
_cell.angle_gamma   90.00
#
_symmetry.space_group_name_H-M   'P 1'
#
loop_
_entity.id
_entity.type
_entity.pdbx_description
1 polymer ?
#
loop_
_entity_poly.entity_id
_entity_poly.type
_entity_poly.pdbx_seq_one_letter_code
_entity_poly.pdbx_strand_id
1 'polypeptide(L)'
;MPQQFKDRAAARQATNQYQKGKQLDAVSMWDELSDRQPVDPDLLAEILFACGRLQVDCPKVLKKAAAVAEDGDGRRYATLNIALGRYHLGKKDLARAASYMEAGRDKSNKNKIESNDPAMFVNLAGTYFRTKQFSEALEIYFEMSKQFPEVRQIQEAMQGIYSMEHKSAGDVKIL
;
A
#
# COMPACT_ATOMS: atom_id res chain seq x y z
N MET A 1 -9.84 22.70 -17.69
CA MET A 1 -9.29 21.60 -16.86
C MET A 1 -10.27 20.43 -16.86
N PRO A 2 -9.85 19.22 -17.27
CA PRO A 2 -10.68 18.01 -17.21
C PRO A 2 -11.26 17.74 -15.83
N GLN A 3 -12.45 17.12 -15.78
CA GLN A 3 -13.19 16.89 -14.53
C GLN A 3 -12.37 16.07 -13.52
N GLN A 4 -11.65 15.06 -14.00
CA GLN A 4 -10.76 14.22 -13.19
C GLN A 4 -9.77 15.03 -12.34
N PHE A 5 -9.16 16.06 -12.91
CA PHE A 5 -8.21 16.90 -12.18
C PHE A 5 -8.88 17.78 -11.12
N LYS A 6 -10.11 18.25 -11.38
CA LYS A 6 -10.88 19.01 -10.40
C LYS A 6 -11.23 18.14 -9.20
N ASP A 7 -11.56 16.87 -9.44
CA ASP A 7 -12.02 15.94 -8.41
C ASP A 7 -10.87 15.54 -7.50
N ARG A 8 -9.70 15.29 -8.08
CA ARG A 8 -8.46 15.05 -7.33
C ARG A 8 -8.04 16.28 -6.52
N ALA A 9 -8.18 17.49 -7.09
CA ALA A 9 -7.93 18.72 -6.34
C ALA A 9 -8.90 18.89 -5.16
N ALA A 10 -10.19 18.54 -5.35
CA ALA A 10 -11.19 18.55 -4.28
C ALA A 10 -10.87 17.52 -3.17
N ALA A 11 -10.42 16.31 -3.52
CA ALA A 11 -9.98 15.30 -2.54
C ALA A 11 -8.80 15.80 -1.68
N ARG A 12 -7.82 16.49 -2.29
CA ARG A 12 -6.71 17.16 -1.58
C ARG A 12 -7.20 18.30 -0.70
N GLN A 13 -8.16 19.09 -1.18
CA GLN A 13 -8.74 20.18 -0.40
C GLN A 13 -9.48 19.65 0.83
N ALA A 14 -10.26 18.58 0.70
CA ALA A 14 -10.91 17.89 1.82
C ALA A 14 -9.88 17.41 2.84
N THR A 15 -8.75 16.86 2.38
CA THR A 15 -7.62 16.47 3.24
C THR A 15 -7.11 17.65 4.08
N ASN A 16 -6.93 18.82 3.46
CA ASN A 16 -6.50 20.02 4.18
C ASN A 16 -7.57 20.55 5.13
N GLN A 17 -8.85 20.43 4.78
CA GLN A 17 -9.98 20.80 5.65
C GLN A 17 -10.05 19.92 6.89
N TYR A 18 -9.85 18.61 6.74
CA TYR A 18 -9.78 17.66 7.86
C TYR A 18 -8.72 18.09 8.88
N GLN A 19 -7.51 18.41 8.40
CA GLN A 19 -6.41 18.89 9.24
C GLN A 19 -6.69 20.23 9.93
N LYS A 20 -7.57 21.06 9.36
CA LYS A 20 -8.03 22.33 9.94
C LYS A 20 -9.22 22.18 10.90
N GLY A 21 -9.57 20.96 11.29
CA GLY A 21 -10.66 20.67 12.21
C GLY A 21 -12.05 20.54 11.57
N LYS A 22 -12.17 20.68 10.24
CA LYS A 22 -13.43 20.48 9.50
C LYS A 22 -13.61 19.02 9.10
N GLN A 23 -13.61 18.14 10.09
CA GLN A 23 -13.50 16.69 9.87
C GLN A 23 -14.73 16.10 9.18
N LEU A 24 -15.94 16.46 9.64
CA LEU A 24 -17.19 15.94 9.07
C LEU A 24 -17.35 16.36 7.61
N ASP A 25 -17.18 17.66 7.30
CA ASP A 25 -17.25 18.18 5.93
C ASP A 25 -16.26 17.48 4.99
N ALA A 26 -15.04 17.23 5.48
CA ALA A 26 -14.00 16.55 4.69
C ALA A 26 -14.37 15.08 4.39
N VAL A 27 -14.91 14.36 5.38
CA VAL A 27 -15.37 12.98 5.18
C VAL A 27 -16.56 12.93 4.24
N SER A 28 -17.54 13.82 4.41
CA SER A 28 -18.68 13.93 3.49
C SER A 28 -18.24 14.23 2.05
N MET A 29 -17.27 15.13 1.87
CA MET A 29 -16.70 15.42 0.55
C MET A 29 -16.02 14.21 -0.08
N TRP A 30 -15.26 13.44 0.69
CA TRP A 30 -14.67 12.18 0.20
C TRP A 30 -15.73 11.15 -0.20
N ASP A 31 -16.79 11.02 0.59
CA ASP A 31 -17.90 10.13 0.32
C ASP A 31 -18.66 10.53 -0.96
N GLU A 32 -18.89 11.82 -1.19
CA GLU A 32 -19.49 12.35 -2.42
C GLU A 32 -18.60 12.13 -3.64
N LEU A 33 -17.30 12.40 -3.50
CA LEU A 33 -16.32 12.19 -4.58
C LEU A 33 -16.23 10.71 -4.98
N SER A 34 -16.34 9.79 -4.02
CA SER A 34 -16.28 8.35 -4.27
C SER A 34 -17.45 7.79 -5.09
N ASP A 35 -18.57 8.49 -5.13
CA ASP A 35 -19.78 8.07 -5.87
C ASP A 35 -19.81 8.59 -7.31
N ARG A 36 -18.86 9.45 -7.71
CA ARG A 36 -18.87 10.07 -9.04
C ARG A 36 -18.72 9.05 -10.16
N GLN A 37 -19.36 9.37 -11.29
CA GLN A 37 -19.33 8.58 -12.52
C GLN A 37 -18.70 9.37 -13.67
N PRO A 38 -17.89 8.74 -14.54
CA PRO A 38 -17.42 7.36 -14.42
C PRO A 38 -16.46 7.20 -13.22
N VAL A 39 -16.41 6.00 -12.65
CA VAL A 39 -15.50 5.68 -11.54
C VAL A 39 -14.05 5.93 -11.96
N ASP A 40 -13.33 6.69 -11.14
CA ASP A 40 -11.90 6.95 -11.29
C ASP A 40 -11.09 6.23 -10.20
N PRO A 41 -10.35 5.13 -10.54
CA PRO A 41 -9.48 4.43 -9.60
C PRO A 41 -8.43 5.32 -8.94
N ASP A 42 -7.90 6.33 -9.65
CA ASP A 42 -6.88 7.22 -9.11
C ASP A 42 -7.46 8.19 -8.07
N LEU A 43 -8.71 8.63 -8.26
CA LEU A 43 -9.44 9.44 -7.27
C LEU A 43 -9.69 8.63 -5.99
N LEU A 44 -10.14 7.38 -6.11
CA LEU A 44 -10.35 6.50 -4.96
C LEU A 44 -9.04 6.23 -4.23
N ALA A 45 -7.94 6.00 -4.96
CA ALA A 45 -6.61 5.82 -4.39
C ALA A 45 -6.15 7.06 -3.60
N GLU A 46 -6.35 8.25 -4.18
CA GLU A 46 -6.00 9.53 -3.56
C GLU A 46 -6.74 9.76 -2.23
N ILE A 47 -8.03 9.46 -2.20
CA ILE A 47 -8.83 9.54 -0.97
C ILE A 47 -8.35 8.50 0.06
N LEU A 48 -8.12 7.24 -0.34
CA LEU A 48 -7.65 6.19 0.57
C LEU A 48 -6.27 6.50 1.16
N PHE A 49 -5.35 7.08 0.39
CA PHE A 49 -4.07 7.54 0.92
C PHE A 49 -4.24 8.62 1.98
N ALA A 50 -5.19 9.55 1.78
CA ALA A 50 -5.52 10.56 2.78
C ALA A 50 -6.09 9.92 4.06
N CYS A 51 -7.08 9.02 3.92
CA CYS A 51 -7.68 8.30 5.04
C CYS A 51 -6.63 7.49 5.83
N GLY A 52 -5.78 6.74 5.14
CA GLY A 52 -4.70 5.96 5.77
C GLY A 52 -3.66 6.84 6.49
N ARG A 53 -3.23 7.95 5.86
CA ARG A 53 -2.26 8.89 6.46
C ARG A 53 -2.81 9.60 7.70
N LEU A 54 -4.09 9.98 7.66
CA LEU A 54 -4.76 10.71 8.73
C LEU A 54 -5.42 9.76 9.76
N GLN A 55 -5.28 8.44 9.58
CA GLN A 55 -5.90 7.40 10.41
C GLN A 55 -7.44 7.53 10.52
N VAL A 56 -8.07 8.04 9.48
CA VAL A 56 -9.52 8.20 9.39
C VAL A 56 -10.15 6.91 8.88
N ASP A 57 -11.27 6.51 9.47
CA ASP A 57 -12.08 5.44 8.92
C ASP A 57 -12.98 5.98 7.80
N CYS A 58 -12.82 5.44 6.61
CA CYS A 58 -13.54 5.86 5.41
C CYS A 58 -14.29 4.67 4.80
N PRO A 59 -15.30 4.10 5.51
CA PRO A 59 -15.87 2.80 5.18
C PRO A 59 -16.58 2.76 3.82
N LYS A 60 -17.24 3.86 3.43
CA LYS A 60 -17.92 3.97 2.13
C LYS A 60 -16.91 3.95 0.98
N VAL A 61 -15.91 4.82 1.06
CA VAL A 61 -14.81 4.88 0.08
C VAL A 61 -14.08 3.53 0.01
N LEU A 62 -13.78 2.92 1.15
CA LEU A 62 -13.11 1.62 1.23
C LEU A 62 -13.93 0.54 0.51
N LYS A 63 -15.23 0.44 0.81
CA LYS A 63 -16.13 -0.54 0.17
C LYS A 63 -16.16 -0.35 -1.36
N LYS A 64 -16.26 0.90 -1.81
CA LYS A 64 -16.28 1.22 -3.24
C LYS A 64 -14.95 0.88 -3.92
N ALA A 65 -13.83 1.26 -3.31
CA ALA A 65 -12.50 0.99 -3.80
C ALA A 65 -12.19 -0.51 -3.90
N ALA A 66 -12.56 -1.29 -2.89
CA ALA A 66 -12.38 -2.74 -2.90
C ALA A 66 -13.16 -3.39 -4.06
N ALA A 67 -14.45 -3.04 -4.22
CA ALA A 67 -15.26 -3.56 -5.33
C ALA A 67 -14.65 -3.21 -6.71
N VAL A 68 -14.18 -1.97 -6.87
CA VAL A 68 -13.55 -1.52 -8.13
C VAL A 68 -12.23 -2.23 -8.41
N ALA A 69 -11.46 -2.56 -7.37
CA ALA A 69 -10.21 -3.29 -7.49
C ALA A 69 -10.41 -4.80 -7.73
N GLU A 70 -11.52 -5.38 -7.25
CA GLU A 70 -11.89 -6.77 -7.52
C GLU A 70 -12.38 -6.95 -8.96
N ASP A 71 -13.15 -5.99 -9.48
CA ASP A 71 -13.68 -6.01 -10.85
C ASP A 71 -12.64 -5.68 -11.92
N GLY A 72 -11.46 -5.19 -11.52
CA GLY A 72 -10.42 -4.67 -12.42
C GLY A 72 -9.06 -5.32 -12.23
N ASP A 73 -8.35 -5.64 -13.32
CA ASP A 73 -6.95 -6.08 -13.26
C ASP A 73 -6.04 -5.17 -14.11
N GLY A 74 -4.74 -5.25 -13.85
CA GLY A 74 -3.70 -4.61 -14.63
C GLY A 74 -3.30 -3.23 -14.13
N ARG A 75 -2.43 -2.59 -14.93
CA ARG A 75 -1.70 -1.38 -14.55
C ARG A 75 -2.58 -0.21 -14.14
N ARG A 76 -3.81 -0.13 -14.66
CA ARG A 76 -4.78 0.93 -14.35
C ARG A 76 -5.21 0.91 -12.87
N TYR A 77 -5.25 -0.25 -12.23
CA TYR A 77 -5.70 -0.40 -10.84
C TYR A 77 -4.53 -0.51 -9.86
N ALA A 78 -3.29 -0.43 -10.35
CA ALA A 78 -2.09 -0.58 -9.52
C ALA A 78 -2.10 0.43 -8.35
N THR A 79 -2.29 1.72 -8.63
CA THR A 79 -2.33 2.76 -7.60
C THR A 79 -3.45 2.53 -6.57
N LEU A 80 -4.62 2.07 -7.02
CA LEU A 80 -5.76 1.77 -6.14
C LEU A 80 -5.46 0.60 -5.20
N ASN A 81 -4.88 -0.47 -5.74
CA ASN A 81 -4.41 -1.62 -4.97
C ASN A 81 -3.34 -1.21 -3.95
N ILE A 82 -2.38 -0.36 -4.32
CA ILE A 82 -1.38 0.17 -3.39
C ILE A 82 -2.04 0.97 -2.25
N ALA A 83 -3.03 1.80 -2.56
CA ALA A 83 -3.76 2.59 -1.57
C ALA A 83 -4.58 1.72 -0.61
N LEU A 84 -5.27 0.70 -1.11
CA LEU A 84 -5.96 -0.32 -0.30
C LEU A 84 -4.99 -1.06 0.60
N GLY A 85 -3.86 -1.52 0.06
CA GLY A 85 -2.82 -2.18 0.83
C GLY A 85 -2.31 -1.32 1.97
N ARG A 86 -2.00 -0.04 1.71
CA ARG A 86 -1.53 0.90 2.73
C ARG A 86 -2.59 1.20 3.78
N TYR A 87 -3.86 1.30 3.37
CA TYR A 87 -4.98 1.46 4.30
C TYR A 87 -5.06 0.27 5.28
N HIS A 88 -5.02 -0.97 4.76
CA HIS A 88 -5.06 -2.18 5.57
C HIS A 88 -3.82 -2.36 6.45
N LEU A 89 -2.64 -1.95 5.98
CA LEU A 89 -1.42 -1.93 6.79
C LEU A 89 -1.59 -1.01 8.01
N GLY A 90 -2.19 0.16 7.85
CA GLY A 90 -2.52 1.08 8.94
C GLY A 90 -3.50 0.48 9.96
N LYS A 91 -4.42 -0.39 9.51
CA LYS A 91 -5.34 -1.16 10.36
C LYS A 91 -4.73 -2.44 10.94
N LYS A 92 -3.43 -2.69 10.69
CA LYS A 92 -2.70 -3.91 11.09
C LYS A 92 -3.26 -5.20 10.48
N ASP A 93 -4.05 -5.09 9.41
CA ASP A 93 -4.50 -6.25 8.65
C ASP A 93 -3.43 -6.62 7.62
N LEU A 94 -2.44 -7.37 8.08
CA LEU A 94 -1.25 -7.71 7.29
C LEU A 94 -1.58 -8.58 6.07
N ALA A 95 -2.59 -9.45 6.19
CA ALA A 95 -3.00 -10.34 5.11
C ALA A 95 -3.60 -9.55 3.94
N ARG A 96 -4.56 -8.66 4.21
CA ARG A 96 -5.13 -7.79 3.17
C ARG A 96 -4.10 -6.78 2.66
N ALA A 97 -3.23 -6.27 3.54
CA ALA A 97 -2.16 -5.36 3.12
C ALA A 97 -1.24 -6.01 2.07
N ALA A 98 -0.73 -7.21 2.34
CA ALA A 98 0.13 -7.94 1.41
C ALA A 98 -0.61 -8.26 0.10
N SER A 99 -1.83 -8.79 0.19
CA SER A 99 -2.63 -9.17 -0.98
C SER A 99 -2.86 -7.99 -1.95
N TYR A 100 -3.26 -6.84 -1.44
CA TYR A 100 -3.47 -5.66 -2.28
C TYR A 100 -2.16 -5.07 -2.81
N MET A 101 -1.08 -5.02 -2.01
CA MET A 101 0.22 -4.52 -2.53
C MET A 101 0.79 -5.44 -3.62
N GLU A 102 0.61 -6.75 -3.49
CA GLU A 102 0.95 -7.72 -4.53
C GLU A 102 0.11 -7.52 -5.80
N ALA A 103 -1.20 -7.28 -5.65
CA ALA A 103 -2.06 -6.95 -6.80
C ALA A 103 -1.67 -5.62 -7.48
N GLY A 104 -1.11 -4.68 -6.73
CA GLY A 104 -0.59 -3.41 -7.24
C GLY A 104 0.78 -3.49 -7.90
N ARG A 105 1.44 -4.65 -7.83
CA ARG A 105 2.80 -4.87 -8.33
C ARG A 105 2.81 -5.21 -9.81
N ASP A 106 3.85 -4.77 -10.52
CA ASP A 106 4.07 -5.19 -11.91
C ASP A 106 4.49 -6.67 -11.93
N LYS A 107 3.56 -7.57 -12.27
CA LYS A 107 3.75 -9.03 -12.25
C LYS A 107 4.91 -9.50 -13.14
N SER A 108 5.17 -8.81 -14.26
CA SER A 108 6.24 -9.15 -15.20
C SER A 108 7.61 -8.68 -14.73
N ASN A 109 7.66 -7.68 -13.85
CA ASN A 109 8.88 -7.09 -13.31
C ASN A 109 8.80 -6.95 -11.78
N LYS A 110 8.33 -7.99 -11.11
CA LYS A 110 7.84 -7.96 -9.71
C LYS A 110 8.80 -7.39 -8.67
N ASN A 111 10.11 -7.48 -8.92
CA ASN A 111 11.13 -6.97 -8.00
C ASN A 111 11.91 -5.77 -8.59
N LYS A 112 11.63 -5.33 -9.83
CA LYS A 112 12.32 -4.18 -10.41
C LYS A 112 11.74 -2.87 -9.88
N ILE A 113 12.60 -2.06 -9.30
CA ILE A 113 12.21 -0.79 -8.69
C ILE A 113 11.83 0.27 -9.73
N GLU A 114 12.35 0.17 -10.95
CA GLU A 114 11.98 1.07 -12.05
C GLU A 114 10.54 0.81 -12.54
N SER A 115 9.99 -0.36 -12.23
CA SER A 115 8.66 -0.79 -12.66
C SER A 115 7.59 -0.66 -11.57
N ASN A 116 7.98 -0.35 -10.33
CA ASN A 116 7.11 -0.38 -9.17
C ASN A 116 7.30 0.86 -8.29
N ASP A 117 6.28 1.22 -7.50
CA ASP A 117 6.38 2.30 -6.53
C ASP A 117 7.36 1.90 -5.40
N PRO A 118 8.47 2.64 -5.16
CA PRO A 118 9.43 2.33 -4.10
C PRO A 118 8.81 2.37 -2.69
N ALA A 119 7.85 3.26 -2.44
CA ALA A 119 7.14 3.32 -1.17
C ALA A 119 6.21 2.12 -0.97
N MET A 120 5.62 1.58 -2.04
CA MET A 120 4.91 0.29 -1.96
C MET A 120 5.87 -0.83 -1.56
N PHE A 121 7.06 -0.91 -2.17
CA PHE A 121 8.06 -1.94 -1.82
C PHE A 121 8.48 -1.90 -0.35
N VAL A 122 8.71 -0.70 0.22
CA VAL A 122 9.00 -0.56 1.65
C VAL A 122 7.86 -1.15 2.51
N ASN A 123 6.62 -0.83 2.17
CA ASN A 123 5.46 -1.31 2.92
C ASN A 123 5.25 -2.83 2.75
N LEU A 124 5.46 -3.36 1.55
CA LEU A 124 5.32 -4.79 1.26
C LEU A 124 6.43 -5.60 1.95
N ALA A 125 7.68 -5.18 1.86
CA ALA A 125 8.80 -5.81 2.56
C ALA A 125 8.61 -5.76 4.09
N GLY A 126 8.13 -4.64 4.62
CA GLY A 126 7.77 -4.53 6.04
C GLY A 126 6.59 -5.43 6.44
N THR A 127 5.63 -5.64 5.55
CA THR A 127 4.51 -6.58 5.76
C THR A 127 5.03 -8.02 5.77
N TYR A 128 5.84 -8.39 4.79
CA TYR A 128 6.50 -9.70 4.72
C TYR A 128 7.37 -10.01 5.93
N PHE A 129 8.12 -9.03 6.42
CA PHE A 129 8.87 -9.19 7.66
C PHE A 129 7.96 -9.54 8.84
N ARG A 130 6.84 -8.81 9.01
CA ARG A 130 5.90 -9.04 10.12
C ARG A 130 5.16 -10.37 10.02
N THR A 131 5.00 -10.91 8.81
CA THR A 131 4.41 -12.23 8.56
C THR A 131 5.46 -13.35 8.44
N LYS A 132 6.73 -13.08 8.78
CA LYS A 132 7.86 -14.02 8.72
C LYS A 132 8.20 -14.55 7.32
N GLN A 133 7.76 -13.88 6.27
CA GLN A 133 8.11 -14.13 4.87
C GLN A 133 9.45 -13.46 4.53
N PHE A 134 10.50 -13.87 5.25
CA PHE A 134 11.79 -13.17 5.23
C PHE A 134 12.50 -13.25 3.88
N SER A 135 12.35 -14.36 3.14
CA SER A 135 12.91 -14.52 1.78
C SER A 135 12.37 -13.45 0.84
N GLU A 136 11.05 -13.22 0.86
CA GLU A 136 10.37 -12.27 0.00
C GLU A 136 10.73 -10.83 0.38
N ALA A 137 10.85 -10.54 1.69
CA ALA A 137 11.34 -9.25 2.16
C ALA A 137 12.79 -8.99 1.71
N LEU A 138 13.67 -10.00 1.76
CA LEU A 138 15.07 -9.90 1.35
C LEU A 138 15.22 -9.64 -0.14
N GLU A 139 14.41 -10.29 -0.99
CA GLU A 139 14.40 -10.01 -2.44
C GLU A 139 14.09 -8.54 -2.72
N ILE A 140 13.09 -7.97 -2.04
CA ILE A 140 12.71 -6.57 -2.21
C ILE A 140 13.85 -5.65 -1.76
N TYR A 141 14.41 -5.87 -0.56
CA TYR A 141 15.51 -5.02 -0.07
C TYR A 141 16.77 -5.12 -0.94
N PHE A 142 17.08 -6.30 -1.46
CA PHE A 142 18.18 -6.47 -2.42
C PHE A 142 17.98 -5.61 -3.66
N GLU A 143 16.81 -5.66 -4.29
CA GLU A 143 16.54 -4.84 -5.48
C GLU A 143 16.52 -3.34 -5.16
N MET A 144 15.94 -2.95 -4.03
CA MET A 144 15.99 -1.56 -3.56
C MET A 144 17.43 -1.06 -3.35
N SER A 145 18.32 -1.90 -2.82
CA SER A 145 19.72 -1.54 -2.54
C SER A 145 20.54 -1.19 -3.79
N LYS A 146 20.10 -1.64 -4.97
CA LYS A 146 20.77 -1.33 -6.25
C LYS A 146 20.64 0.15 -6.63
N GLN A 147 19.53 0.79 -6.24
CA GLN A 147 19.27 2.20 -6.50
C GLN A 147 19.44 3.08 -5.25
N PHE A 148 19.23 2.51 -4.06
CA PHE A 148 19.29 3.20 -2.77
C PHE A 148 20.30 2.49 -1.85
N PRO A 149 21.61 2.80 -1.95
CA PRO A 149 22.67 2.08 -1.24
C PRO A 149 22.46 1.98 0.28
N GLU A 150 21.79 2.95 0.89
CA GLU A 150 21.46 2.97 2.32
C GLU A 150 20.58 1.80 2.76
N VAL A 151 19.79 1.22 1.84
CA VAL A 151 18.95 0.05 2.10
C VAL A 151 19.78 -1.20 2.41
N ARG A 152 21.06 -1.23 2.01
CA ARG A 152 21.96 -2.35 2.28
C ARG A 152 22.06 -2.69 3.78
N GLN A 153 22.06 -1.68 4.65
CA GLN A 153 22.12 -1.92 6.10
C GLN A 153 20.87 -2.67 6.59
N ILE A 154 19.70 -2.36 6.02
CA ILE A 154 18.43 -3.04 6.32
C ILE A 154 18.49 -4.48 5.80
N GLN A 155 19.01 -4.68 4.58
CA GLN A 155 19.19 -6.00 4.00
C GLN A 155 20.11 -6.89 4.86
N GLU A 156 21.27 -6.39 5.28
CA GLU A 156 22.23 -7.13 6.11
C GLU A 156 21.62 -7.50 7.48
N ALA A 157 20.93 -6.57 8.13
CA ALA A 157 20.20 -6.84 9.38
C ALA A 157 19.14 -7.92 9.20
N MET A 158 18.38 -7.86 8.09
CA MET A 158 17.35 -8.85 7.76
C MET A 158 17.95 -10.24 7.50
N GLN A 159 19.08 -10.32 6.80
CA GLN A 159 19.78 -11.59 6.55
C GLN A 159 20.23 -12.25 7.86
N GLY A 160 20.68 -11.45 8.84
CA GLY A 160 20.99 -11.91 10.19
C GLY A 160 19.77 -12.55 10.87
N ILE A 161 18.62 -11.87 10.87
CA ILE A 161 17.36 -12.38 11.44
C ILE A 161 16.93 -13.68 10.75
N TYR A 162 16.92 -13.68 9.41
CA TYR A 162 16.57 -14.85 8.62
C TYR A 162 17.45 -16.07 8.96
N SER A 163 18.76 -15.86 9.08
CA SER A 163 19.71 -16.91 9.43
C SER A 163 19.47 -17.47 10.84
N MET A 164 19.13 -16.63 11.81
CA MET A 164 18.83 -17.06 13.18
C MET A 164 17.53 -17.86 13.26
N GLU A 165 16.46 -17.40 12.60
CA GLU A 165 15.16 -18.10 12.57
C GLU A 165 15.29 -19.46 11.86
N HIS A 166 16.04 -19.54 10.75
CA HIS A 166 16.28 -20.80 10.06
C HIS A 166 17.16 -21.78 10.84
N LYS A 167 18.23 -21.31 11.49
CA LYS A 167 19.04 -22.16 12.37
C LYS A 167 18.21 -22.70 13.54
N SER A 168 17.42 -21.83 14.18
CA SER A 168 16.53 -22.22 15.29
C SER A 168 15.47 -23.24 14.87
N ALA A 169 14.97 -23.18 13.62
CA ALA A 169 14.05 -24.17 13.08
C ALA A 169 14.74 -25.52 12.76
N GLY A 170 16.01 -25.50 12.38
CA GLY A 170 16.83 -26.69 12.13
C GLY A 170 17.28 -27.42 13.41
N ASP A 171 17.38 -26.69 14.53
CA ASP A 171 17.77 -27.23 15.84
C ASP A 171 16.60 -27.93 16.58
N VAL A 172 15.38 -27.91 16.03
CA VAL A 172 14.26 -28.73 16.54
C VAL A 172 14.38 -30.16 16.01
N LYS A 173 15.36 -30.91 16.52
CA LYS A 173 15.24 -32.37 16.65
C LYS A 173 14.90 -32.67 18.11
N ILE A 174 13.62 -32.81 18.40
CA ILE A 174 13.17 -33.45 19.64
C ILE A 174 12.95 -34.93 19.32
N LEU A 175 13.60 -35.75 20.14
CA LEU A 175 13.81 -37.20 20.15
C LEU A 175 12.64 -38.07 19.67
#